data_AF-A0AA35S4W8-F1
#
_entry.id   AF-A0AA35S4W8-F1
#
_cell.length_a   1.000
_cell.length_b   1.000
_cell.length_c   1.000
_cell.angle_alpha   90.00
_cell.angle_beta   90.00
_cell.angle_gamma   90.00
#
_symmetry.space_group_name_H-M   'P 1'
#
loop_
_entity.id
_entity.type
_entity.pdbx_description
1 polymer ?
#
loop_
_entity_poly.entity_id
_entity_poly.type
_entity_poly.pdbx_seq_one_letter_code
_entity_poly.pdbx_strand_id
1 'polypeptide(L)'
;MVLCNGCDGIGTGYSTFVPNYNPREIVDNLRRLMNGLEPMEMQPWYKNFAGTIAHVEPQRYVAYGSVGRLSPTSVEITELPIRTWIQTYKENVLEPMLHGTEKTPSFITDYKEYHTDTTVRFVVYMTADKVAECERIGFHKKFKLETYLNTSNLV
;
A
#
# COMPACT_ATOMS: atom_id res chain seq x y z
N MET A 1 7.32 -6.66 21.34
CA MET A 1 5.95 -6.22 21.02
C MET A 1 5.90 -5.00 20.11
N VAL A 2 6.69 -3.94 20.36
CA VAL A 2 6.71 -2.73 19.50
C VAL A 2 6.95 -3.03 18.02
N LEU A 3 7.85 -3.95 17.68
CA LEU A 3 8.09 -4.35 16.29
C LEU A 3 6.97 -5.22 15.70
N CYS A 4 6.21 -5.96 16.51
CA CYS A 4 5.13 -6.81 15.98
C CYS A 4 3.91 -5.98 15.58
N ASN A 5 3.56 -5.00 16.42
CA ASN A 5 2.33 -4.23 16.29
C ASN A 5 2.55 -2.81 15.73
N GLY A 6 3.79 -2.40 15.58
CA GLY A 6 4.15 -1.03 15.26
C GLY A 6 3.87 -0.05 16.41
N CYS A 7 4.10 1.22 16.14
CA CYS A 7 3.79 2.35 17.01
C CYS A 7 3.53 3.58 16.14
N ASP A 8 2.56 4.40 16.53
CA ASP A 8 2.27 5.68 15.89
C ASP A 8 1.83 6.65 16.96
N GLY A 9 2.56 7.75 17.12
CA GLY A 9 2.32 8.69 18.21
C GLY A 9 2.89 10.06 17.92
N ILE A 10 2.18 11.08 18.42
CA ILE A 10 2.58 12.48 18.36
C ILE A 10 2.60 13.01 19.79
N GLY A 11 3.71 13.63 20.17
CA GLY A 11 3.87 14.36 21.42
C GLY A 11 4.25 15.82 21.15
N THR A 12 4.51 16.58 22.21
CA THR A 12 5.00 17.96 22.09
C THR A 12 6.48 17.94 21.68
N GLY A 13 6.78 18.31 20.44
CA GLY A 13 8.15 18.40 19.91
C GLY A 13 8.71 17.10 19.32
N TYR A 14 7.99 15.98 19.42
CA TYR A 14 8.40 14.67 18.91
C TYR A 14 7.23 13.93 18.28
N SER A 15 7.53 13.02 17.36
CA SER A 15 6.61 11.99 16.88
C SER A 15 7.37 10.68 16.72
N THR A 16 6.66 9.57 16.70
CA THR A 16 7.25 8.24 16.48
C THR A 16 6.40 7.48 15.48
N PHE A 17 7.06 6.78 14.57
CA PHE A 17 6.41 5.85 13.65
C PHE A 17 7.28 4.61 13.52
N VAL A 18 6.76 3.49 14.01
CA VAL A 18 7.38 2.16 13.89
C VAL A 18 6.44 1.30 13.05
N PRO A 19 6.86 0.77 11.89
CA PRO A 19 6.03 -0.16 11.13
C PRO A 19 5.99 -1.53 11.81
N ASN A 20 5.06 -2.37 11.36
CA ASN A 20 4.98 -3.76 11.80
C ASN A 20 6.05 -4.60 11.11
N TYR A 21 6.49 -5.67 11.78
CA TYR A 21 7.43 -6.66 11.31
C TYR A 21 6.91 -8.08 11.56
N ASN A 22 7.42 -9.04 10.81
CA ASN A 22 7.01 -10.43 10.89
C ASN A 22 7.43 -11.05 12.24
N PRO A 23 6.49 -11.53 13.07
CA PRO A 23 6.83 -12.14 14.35
C PRO A 23 7.79 -13.33 14.24
N ARG A 24 7.76 -14.06 13.12
CA ARG A 24 8.67 -15.20 12.90
C ARG A 24 10.11 -14.72 12.69
N GLU A 25 10.31 -13.67 11.89
CA GLU A 25 11.64 -13.07 11.68
C GLU A 25 12.20 -12.47 12.97
N ILE A 26 11.35 -11.84 13.79
CA ILE A 26 11.75 -11.35 15.11
C ILE A 26 12.23 -12.51 15.99
N VAL A 27 11.48 -13.62 16.04
CA VAL A 27 11.87 -14.81 16.82
C VAL A 27 13.19 -15.41 16.32
N ASP A 28 13.39 -15.47 15.01
CA ASP A 28 14.61 -16.01 14.43
C ASP A 28 15.82 -15.12 14.74
N ASN A 29 15.66 -13.79 14.68
CA ASN A 29 16.71 -12.86 15.12
C ASN A 29 17.03 -12.95 16.61
N LEU A 30 16.03 -13.16 17.46
CA LEU A 30 16.26 -13.41 18.88
C LEU A 30 17.08 -14.69 19.11
N ARG A 31 16.76 -15.78 18.39
CA ARG A 31 17.53 -17.03 18.44
C ARG A 31 18.97 -16.84 17.96
N ARG A 32 19.19 -16.04 16.92
CA ARG A 32 20.55 -15.71 16.42
C ARG A 32 21.37 -15.01 17.51
N LEU A 33 20.80 -13.98 18.14
CA LEU A 33 21.45 -13.25 19.22
C LEU A 33 21.79 -14.16 20.41
N MET A 34 20.87 -15.05 20.80
CA MET A 34 21.13 -16.03 21.87
C MET A 34 22.29 -16.99 21.56
N ASN A 35 22.56 -17.23 20.27
CA ASN A 35 23.68 -18.06 19.79
C ASN A 35 24.94 -17.24 19.49
N GLY A 36 24.99 -15.96 19.86
CA GLY A 36 26.13 -15.08 19.59
C GLY A 36 26.31 -14.69 18.11
N LEU A 37 25.25 -14.80 17.30
CA LEU A 37 25.24 -14.42 15.90
C LEU A 37 24.60 -13.04 15.71
N GLU A 38 25.08 -12.29 14.71
CA GLU A 38 24.47 -11.01 14.31
C GLU A 38 23.04 -11.21 13.77
N PRO A 39 22.11 -10.30 14.11
CA PRO A 39 20.76 -10.32 13.59
C PRO A 39 20.76 -10.03 12.08
N MET A 40 19.81 -10.63 11.38
CA MET A 40 19.52 -10.31 9.98
C MET A 40 18.64 -9.06 9.90
N GLU A 41 18.84 -8.29 8.83
CA GLU A 41 17.96 -7.16 8.51
C GLU A 41 16.53 -7.67 8.27
N MET A 42 15.55 -6.99 8.86
CA MET A 42 14.13 -7.28 8.68
C MET A 42 13.49 -6.16 7.87
N GLN A 43 12.47 -6.52 7.10
CA GLN A 43 11.68 -5.55 6.35
C GLN A 43 10.29 -5.39 6.97
N PRO A 44 9.65 -4.22 6.82
CA PRO A 44 8.27 -4.03 7.26
C PRO A 44 7.35 -5.10 6.68
N TRP A 45 6.46 -5.62 7.52
CA TRP A 45 5.54 -6.69 7.18
C TRP A 45 4.24 -6.53 7.95
N TYR A 46 3.12 -6.69 7.24
CA TYR A 46 1.78 -6.59 7.81
C TYR A 46 1.02 -7.89 7.56
N LYS A 47 0.42 -8.42 8.63
CA LYS A 47 -0.35 -9.66 8.56
C LYS A 47 -1.51 -9.50 7.58
N ASN A 48 -1.67 -10.49 6.70
CA ASN A 48 -2.72 -10.57 5.66
C ASN A 48 -2.63 -9.51 4.55
N PHE A 49 -1.63 -8.63 4.55
CA PHE A 49 -1.40 -7.75 3.43
C PHE A 49 -0.86 -8.56 2.24
N ALA A 50 -1.59 -8.53 1.13
CA ALA A 50 -1.25 -9.26 -0.10
C ALA A 50 -0.47 -8.41 -1.11
N GLY A 51 -0.21 -7.15 -0.79
CA GLY A 51 0.59 -6.25 -1.60
C GLY A 51 2.09 -6.45 -1.40
N THR A 52 2.88 -5.57 -2.00
CA THR A 52 4.35 -5.66 -1.98
C THR A 52 4.95 -4.51 -1.18
N ILE A 53 5.91 -4.79 -0.30
CA ILE A 53 6.71 -3.76 0.37
C ILE A 53 8.11 -3.82 -0.23
N ALA A 54 8.53 -2.75 -0.91
CA ALA A 54 9.84 -2.65 -1.54
C ALA A 54 10.73 -1.66 -0.80
N HIS A 55 11.97 -2.04 -0.54
CA HIS A 55 13.01 -1.12 -0.06
C HIS A 55 13.48 -0.24 -1.22
N VAL A 56 13.43 1.08 -1.05
CA VAL A 56 13.78 2.04 -2.12
C VAL A 56 15.01 2.88 -1.79
N GLU A 57 15.14 3.33 -0.55
CA GLU A 57 16.27 4.12 -0.05
C GLU A 57 16.54 3.70 1.40
N PRO A 58 17.73 3.98 1.98
CA PRO A 58 17.97 3.72 3.39
C PRO A 58 16.84 4.32 4.26
N GLN A 59 16.26 3.48 5.12
CA GLN A 59 15.13 3.84 5.97
C GLN A 59 13.83 4.23 5.23
N ARG A 60 13.69 3.87 3.95
CA ARG A 60 12.51 4.20 3.15
C ARG A 60 12.03 3.01 2.35
N TYR A 61 10.76 2.71 2.53
CA TYR A 61 10.05 1.65 1.83
C TYR A 61 8.83 2.22 1.10
N VAL A 62 8.37 1.50 0.09
CA VAL A 62 7.10 1.75 -0.58
C VAL A 62 6.23 0.52 -0.44
N ALA A 63 5.05 0.69 0.15
CA ALA A 63 4.00 -0.31 0.17
C ALA A 63 3.09 -0.10 -1.06
N TYR A 64 3.03 -1.12 -1.90
CA TYR A 64 2.22 -1.16 -3.10
C TYR A 64 0.97 -1.99 -2.86
N GLY A 65 -0.18 -1.46 -3.28
CA GLY A 65 -1.37 -2.27 -3.47
C GLY A 65 -1.22 -3.24 -4.66
N SER A 66 -2.27 -4.00 -4.93
CA SER A 66 -2.30 -4.97 -6.03
C SER A 66 -3.28 -4.52 -7.08
N VAL A 67 -2.78 -4.36 -8.30
CA VAL A 67 -3.56 -3.98 -9.48
C VAL A 67 -3.09 -4.76 -10.69
N GLY A 68 -4.05 -5.25 -11.48
CA GLY A 68 -3.79 -6.01 -12.69
C GLY A 68 -4.77 -5.65 -13.79
N ARG A 69 -4.34 -5.79 -15.04
CA ARG A 69 -5.24 -5.65 -16.19
C ARG A 69 -6.15 -6.87 -16.28
N LEU A 70 -7.46 -6.63 -16.35
CA LEU A 70 -8.47 -7.70 -16.48
C LEU A 70 -8.92 -7.87 -17.94
N SER A 71 -9.02 -6.76 -18.69
CA SER A 71 -9.40 -6.76 -20.11
C SER A 71 -8.77 -5.54 -20.83
N PRO A 72 -8.97 -5.39 -22.16
CA PRO A 72 -8.55 -4.17 -22.85
C PRO A 72 -9.20 -2.88 -22.33
N THR A 73 -10.33 -2.97 -21.63
CA THR A 73 -11.10 -1.81 -21.15
C THR A 73 -11.34 -1.86 -19.64
N SER A 74 -10.61 -2.71 -18.91
CA SER A 74 -10.78 -2.81 -17.46
C SER A 74 -9.54 -3.29 -16.73
N VAL A 75 -9.42 -2.81 -15.49
CA VAL A 75 -8.40 -3.22 -14.52
C VAL A 75 -9.08 -3.68 -13.24
N GLU A 76 -8.37 -4.50 -12.47
CA GLU A 76 -8.82 -5.02 -11.19
C GLU A 76 -7.82 -4.60 -10.10
N ILE A 77 -8.34 -4.00 -9.03
CA ILE A 77 -7.57 -3.64 -7.82
C ILE A 77 -7.99 -4.59 -6.72
N THR A 78 -7.06 -5.40 -6.21
CA THR A 78 -7.32 -6.46 -5.22
C THR A 78 -6.68 -6.19 -3.87
N GLU A 79 -5.85 -5.16 -3.75
CA GLU A 79 -5.27 -4.74 -2.48
C GLU A 79 -4.98 -3.24 -2.52
N LEU A 80 -5.23 -2.55 -1.40
CA LEU A 80 -4.87 -1.14 -1.24
C LEU A 80 -3.58 -1.02 -0.42
N PRO A 81 -2.78 0.04 -0.60
CA PRO A 81 -1.60 0.25 0.23
C PRO A 81 -1.95 0.25 1.72
N ILE A 82 -0.99 -0.18 2.54
CA ILE A 82 -1.10 -0.15 4.01
C ILE A 82 -1.63 1.22 4.48
N ARG A 83 -2.58 1.19 5.43
CA ARG A 83 -3.26 2.36 6.01
C ARG A 83 -4.18 3.11 5.04
N THR A 84 -4.50 2.53 3.89
CA THR A 84 -5.54 3.06 2.99
C THR A 84 -6.85 2.32 3.22
N TRP A 85 -7.87 3.04 3.69
CA TRP A 85 -9.21 2.48 3.91
C TRP A 85 -10.02 2.45 2.62
N ILE A 86 -10.87 1.42 2.45
CA ILE A 86 -11.71 1.22 1.26
C ILE A 86 -12.57 2.47 0.97
N GLN A 87 -13.31 2.95 1.96
CA GLN A 87 -14.19 4.12 1.80
C GLN A 87 -13.40 5.39 1.45
N THR A 88 -12.29 5.63 2.14
CA THR A 88 -11.42 6.77 1.86
C THR A 88 -10.83 6.70 0.45
N TYR A 89 -10.44 5.52 -0.01
CA TYR A 89 -9.93 5.32 -1.37
C TYR A 89 -11.00 5.57 -2.42
N LYS A 90 -12.21 5.03 -2.21
CA LYS A 90 -13.37 5.28 -3.06
C LYS A 90 -13.63 6.78 -3.22
N GLU A 91 -13.83 7.49 -2.11
CA GLU A 91 -14.20 8.91 -2.11
C GLU A 91 -13.10 9.84 -2.65
N ASN A 92 -11.83 9.54 -2.38
CA ASN A 92 -10.73 10.47 -2.71
C ASN A 92 -9.95 10.09 -3.98
N VAL A 93 -10.19 8.90 -4.53
CA VAL A 93 -9.48 8.40 -5.72
C VAL A 93 -10.47 8.02 -6.81
N LEU A 94 -11.37 7.08 -6.57
CA LEU A 94 -12.26 6.55 -7.62
C LEU A 94 -13.36 7.55 -8.01
N GLU A 95 -14.02 8.18 -7.05
CA GLU A 95 -15.08 9.18 -7.30
C GLU A 95 -14.56 10.38 -8.13
N PRO A 96 -13.41 11.01 -7.80
CA PRO A 96 -12.80 12.04 -8.64
C PRO A 96 -12.38 11.53 -10.01
N MET A 97 -11.93 10.27 -10.11
CA MET A 97 -11.59 9.67 -11.41
C MET A 97 -12.83 9.41 -12.25
N LEU A 98 -14.00 9.15 -11.66
CA LEU A 98 -15.24 8.88 -12.38
C LEU A 98 -15.91 10.18 -12.84
N HIS A 99 -16.06 11.15 -11.94
CA HIS A 99 -16.80 12.38 -12.21
C HIS A 99 -15.92 13.52 -12.71
N GLY A 100 -14.61 13.44 -12.49
CA GLY A 100 -13.72 14.58 -12.63
C GLY A 100 -13.87 15.58 -11.48
N THR A 101 -12.99 16.57 -11.48
CA THR A 101 -13.02 17.74 -10.60
C THR A 101 -12.73 18.98 -11.44
N GLU A 102 -12.83 20.17 -10.86
CA GLU A 102 -12.44 21.42 -11.54
C GLU A 102 -10.99 21.41 -12.07
N LYS A 103 -10.10 20.65 -11.42
CA LYS A 103 -8.67 20.57 -11.76
C LYS A 103 -8.30 19.36 -12.60
N THR A 104 -9.11 18.30 -12.56
CA THR A 104 -8.76 17.01 -13.18
C THR A 104 -9.96 16.44 -13.91
N PRO A 105 -9.91 16.19 -15.23
CA PRO A 105 -11.03 15.60 -15.95
C PRO A 105 -11.31 14.18 -15.46
N SER A 106 -12.54 13.71 -15.72
CA SER A 106 -12.89 12.29 -15.58
C SER A 106 -11.92 11.42 -16.40
N PHE A 107 -11.56 10.28 -15.84
CA PHE A 107 -10.57 9.35 -16.36
C PHE A 107 -11.13 7.94 -16.54
N ILE A 108 -12.02 7.50 -15.65
CA ILE A 108 -12.67 6.18 -15.70
C ILE A 108 -14.14 6.35 -16.10
N THR A 109 -14.72 5.33 -16.70
CA THR A 109 -16.13 5.36 -17.14
C THR A 109 -17.08 4.80 -16.09
N ASP A 110 -16.63 3.82 -15.31
CA ASP A 110 -17.40 3.16 -14.25
C ASP A 110 -16.47 2.36 -13.33
N TYR A 111 -16.95 1.96 -12.17
CA TYR A 111 -16.30 0.94 -11.34
C TYR A 111 -17.32 0.13 -10.54
N LYS A 112 -16.97 -1.11 -10.21
CA LYS A 112 -17.78 -2.01 -9.39
C LYS A 112 -16.99 -2.52 -8.19
N GLU A 113 -17.68 -2.66 -7.07
CA GLU A 113 -17.15 -3.07 -5.78
C GLU A 113 -17.58 -4.49 -5.44
N TYR A 114 -16.62 -5.33 -5.07
CA TYR A 114 -16.84 -6.72 -4.66
C TYR A 114 -16.10 -7.04 -3.36
N HIS A 115 -16.16 -6.11 -2.41
CA HIS A 115 -15.48 -6.19 -1.13
C HIS A 115 -16.10 -7.27 -0.23
N THR A 116 -15.28 -7.79 0.67
CA THR A 116 -15.76 -8.53 1.85
C THR A 116 -15.35 -7.75 3.11
N ASP A 117 -15.70 -8.25 4.28
CA ASP A 117 -15.26 -7.66 5.56
C ASP A 117 -13.74 -7.61 5.73
N THR A 118 -12.99 -8.42 4.95
CA THR A 118 -11.53 -8.56 5.10
C THR A 118 -10.74 -8.39 3.80
N THR A 119 -11.38 -8.21 2.65
CA THR A 119 -10.69 -8.14 1.34
C THR A 119 -11.21 -7.01 0.45
N VAL A 120 -10.30 -6.40 -0.29
CA VAL A 120 -10.60 -5.36 -1.29
C VAL A 120 -10.74 -5.98 -2.68
N ARG A 121 -11.66 -5.43 -3.48
CA ARG A 121 -11.80 -5.76 -4.90
C ARG A 121 -12.60 -4.69 -5.62
N PHE A 122 -11.92 -3.91 -6.45
CA PHE A 122 -12.54 -3.00 -7.40
C PHE A 122 -12.31 -3.49 -8.82
N VAL A 123 -13.37 -3.51 -9.64
CA VAL A 123 -13.24 -3.66 -11.09
C VAL A 123 -13.51 -2.30 -11.71
N VAL A 124 -12.49 -1.70 -12.32
CA VAL A 124 -12.53 -0.34 -12.85
C VAL A 124 -12.57 -0.39 -14.36
N TYR A 125 -13.54 0.29 -14.97
CA TYR A 125 -13.76 0.32 -16.42
C TYR A 125 -13.31 1.66 -17.00
N MET A 126 -12.67 1.61 -18.17
CA MET A 126 -12.23 2.78 -18.93
C MET A 126 -12.03 2.43 -20.41
N THR A 127 -11.74 3.42 -21.25
CA THR A 127 -11.46 3.15 -22.67
C THR A 127 -10.11 2.44 -22.85
N ALA A 128 -9.95 1.72 -23.97
CA ALA A 128 -8.70 1.00 -24.25
C ALA A 128 -7.49 1.93 -24.29
N ASP A 129 -7.65 3.13 -24.83
CA ASP A 129 -6.59 4.15 -24.85
C ASP A 129 -6.18 4.58 -23.44
N LYS A 130 -7.13 4.66 -22.49
CA LYS A 130 -6.86 5.01 -21.10
C LYS A 130 -6.17 3.87 -20.35
N VAL A 131 -6.48 2.62 -20.65
CA VAL A 131 -5.74 1.46 -20.12
C VAL A 131 -4.29 1.50 -20.62
N ALA A 132 -4.07 1.72 -21.91
CA ALA A 132 -2.73 1.84 -22.49
C ALA A 132 -1.95 3.04 -21.90
N GLU A 133 -2.62 4.16 -21.64
CA GLU A 133 -2.04 5.30 -20.92
C GLU A 133 -1.58 4.90 -19.50
N CYS A 134 -2.40 4.11 -18.78
CA CYS A 134 -2.04 3.61 -17.45
C CYS A 134 -0.85 2.64 -17.48
N GLU A 135 -0.77 1.75 -18.47
CA GLU A 135 0.36 0.83 -18.62
C GLU A 135 1.67 1.58 -18.83
N ARG A 136 1.66 2.64 -19.65
CA ARG A 136 2.83 3.48 -19.90
C ARG A 136 3.27 4.27 -18.67
N ILE A 137 2.33 4.74 -17.86
CA ILE A 137 2.62 5.53 -16.64
C ILE A 137 2.96 4.61 -15.44
N GLY A 138 2.42 3.39 -15.44
CA GLY A 138 2.38 2.48 -14.30
C GLY A 138 1.04 2.56 -13.57
N PHE A 139 0.37 1.40 -13.42
CA PHE A 139 -0.92 1.29 -12.75
C PHE A 139 -0.88 1.79 -11.31
N HIS A 140 0.14 1.41 -10.53
CA HIS A 140 0.27 1.82 -9.13
C HIS A 140 0.26 3.33 -8.97
N LYS A 141 1.04 4.04 -9.80
CA LYS A 141 1.12 5.50 -9.75
C LYS A 141 -0.20 6.15 -10.15
N LYS A 142 -0.82 5.66 -11.24
CA LYS A 142 -2.06 6.25 -11.75
C LYS A 142 -3.23 6.07 -10.79
N PHE A 143 -3.36 4.88 -10.20
CA PHE A 143 -4.41 4.53 -9.24
C PHE A 143 -4.06 4.88 -7.79
N LYS A 144 -2.96 5.59 -7.55
CA LYS A 144 -2.50 5.97 -6.19
C LYS A 144 -2.40 4.76 -5.24
N LEU A 145 -1.90 3.65 -5.75
CA LEU A 145 -1.70 2.39 -5.01
C LEU A 145 -0.25 2.26 -4.52
N GLU A 146 0.37 3.38 -4.15
CA GLU A 146 1.69 3.43 -3.54
C GLU A 146 1.65 4.32 -2.29
N THR A 147 2.26 3.87 -1.20
CA THR A 147 2.40 4.65 0.04
C THR A 147 3.77 4.46 0.62
N TYR A 148 4.42 5.55 1.01
CA TYR A 148 5.74 5.50 1.61
C TYR A 148 5.66 5.09 3.08
N LEU A 149 6.56 4.20 3.49
CA LEU A 149 6.82 3.87 4.89
C LEU A 149 8.24 4.34 5.21
N ASN A 150 8.36 5.27 6.15
CA ASN A 150 9.65 5.83 6.56
C ASN A 150 10.03 5.26 7.92
N THR A 151 11.27 4.78 8.07
CA THR A 151 11.79 4.23 9.33
C THR A 151 12.91 5.11 9.92
N SER A 152 12.97 6.39 9.53
CA SER A 152 13.93 7.36 10.08
C SER A 152 13.48 7.99 11.40
N ASN A 153 12.19 7.88 11.76
CA ASN A 153 11.60 8.50 12.94
C ASN A 153 11.19 7.47 14.00
N LEU A 154 12.19 6.77 14.54
CA LEU A 154 12.06 5.75 15.57
C LEU A 154 12.48 6.34 16.93
N VAL A 155 11.66 7.25 17.46
CA VAL A 155 11.86 7.90 18.78
C VAL A 155 11.21 7.08 19.88
#